data_AF-A0A7W5CDA4-F1
#
_entry.id   AF-A0A7W5CDA4-F1
#
_cell.length_a   1.000
_cell.length_b   1.000
_cell.length_c   1.000
_cell.angle_alpha   90.00
_cell.angle_beta   90.00
_cell.angle_gamma   90.00
#
_symmetry.space_group_name_H-M   'P 1'
#
loop_
_entity.id
_entity.type
_entity.pdbx_description
1 polymer ?
#
loop_
_entity_poly.entity_id
_entity_poly.type
_entity_poly.pdbx_seq_one_letter_code
_entity_poly.pdbx_strand_id
1 'polypeptide(L)'
;MAVVKARKQDIDMLARLLRAEAETEGEMGMLLVGNVGINRIRGNCSDFKEIRTIPQMINQPHAFEALQHSMYYQNARERERRLAQRAVNGERNWPAKFSLWYFRPGSFENPGPCPPTWYNQPFVGRWKKHCFYEPTAKECENVYNTF
;
A
#
# COMPACT_ATOMS: atom_id res chain seq x y z
N MET A 1 14.38 -1.26 13.21
CA MET A 1 14.64 0.16 12.87
C MET A 1 13.65 0.56 11.78
N ALA A 2 13.13 1.79 11.77
CA ALA A 2 12.21 2.23 10.72
C ALA A 2 12.95 2.40 9.38
N VAL A 3 12.37 1.89 8.29
CA VAL A 3 12.94 2.01 6.93
C VAL A 3 12.50 3.28 6.21
N VAL A 4 11.50 3.98 6.76
CA VAL A 4 11.09 5.33 6.38
C VAL A 4 10.97 6.20 7.62
N LYS A 5 11.24 7.50 7.51
CA LYS A 5 11.02 8.44 8.62
C LYS A 5 9.51 8.60 8.84
N ALA A 6 9.06 8.38 10.07
CA ALA A 6 7.67 8.55 10.46
C ALA A 6 7.57 9.14 11.87
N ARG A 7 6.76 10.19 12.01
CA ARG A 7 6.32 10.75 13.29
C ARG A 7 5.04 10.05 13.72
N LYS A 8 4.62 10.25 14.98
CA LYS A 8 3.35 9.71 15.49
C LYS A 8 2.14 10.05 14.60
N GLN A 9 2.07 11.29 14.10
CA GLN A 9 1.00 11.73 13.20
C GLN A 9 1.02 11.00 11.84
N ASP A 10 2.22 10.66 11.33
CA ASP A 10 2.36 9.92 10.08
C ASP A 10 1.92 8.46 10.26
N ILE A 11 2.20 7.86 11.42
CA ILE A 11 1.68 6.54 11.81
C ILE A 11 0.15 6.56 11.94
N ASP A 12 -0.42 7.61 12.57
CA ASP A 12 -1.87 7.77 12.66
C ASP A 12 -2.53 7.97 11.29
N MET A 13 -1.86 8.67 10.38
CA MET A 13 -2.32 8.85 9.00
C MET A 13 -2.31 7.52 8.24
N LEU A 14 -1.21 6.76 8.32
CA LEU A 14 -1.12 5.44 7.71
C LEU A 14 -2.13 4.46 8.31
N ALA A 15 -2.29 4.42 9.63
CA ALA A 15 -3.24 3.52 10.31
C ALA A 15 -4.68 3.75 9.85
N ARG A 16 -5.10 5.02 9.68
CA ARG A 16 -6.43 5.36 9.13
C ARG A 16 -6.58 4.91 7.69
N LEU A 17 -5.53 5.07 6.88
CA LEU A 17 -5.51 4.58 5.51
C LEU A 17 -5.67 3.05 5.46
N LEU A 18 -4.90 2.30 6.27
CA LEU A 18 -4.96 0.84 6.28
C LEU A 18 -6.37 0.33 6.57
N ARG A 19 -7.04 0.93 7.56
CA ARG A 19 -8.44 0.59 7.89
C ARG A 19 -9.35 0.87 6.71
N ALA A 20 -9.30 2.08 6.17
CA ALA A 20 -10.19 2.51 5.10
C ALA A 20 -10.04 1.66 3.82
N GLU A 21 -8.81 1.23 3.51
CA GLU A 21 -8.51 0.43 2.32
C GLU A 21 -8.76 -1.07 2.51
N ALA A 22 -8.60 -1.62 3.72
CA ALA A 22 -8.46 -3.07 3.89
C ALA A 22 -9.00 -3.65 5.21
N GLU A 23 -9.86 -2.95 5.96
CA GLU A 23 -10.45 -3.49 7.20
C GLU A 23 -11.13 -4.86 6.99
N THR A 24 -11.87 -5.04 5.89
CA THR A 24 -12.55 -6.30 5.55
C THR A 24 -11.59 -7.40 5.06
N GLU A 25 -10.39 -7.01 4.63
CA GLU A 25 -9.34 -7.92 4.17
C GLU A 25 -8.54 -8.50 5.35
N GLY A 26 -8.72 -7.95 6.57
CA GLY A 26 -8.08 -8.38 7.81
C GLY A 26 -6.69 -7.79 8.00
N GLU A 27 -6.00 -8.17 9.10
CA GLU A 27 -4.68 -7.59 9.44
C GLU A 27 -3.65 -7.76 8.33
N MET A 28 -3.65 -8.91 7.67
CA MET A 28 -2.74 -9.16 6.56
C MET A 28 -3.05 -8.25 5.37
N GLY A 29 -4.32 -8.06 4.99
CA GLY A 29 -4.70 -7.15 3.90
C GLY A 29 -4.28 -5.70 4.19
N MET A 30 -4.54 -5.24 5.42
CA MET A 30 -4.07 -3.95 5.90
C MET A 30 -2.55 -3.81 5.83
N LEU A 31 -1.82 -4.84 6.25
CA LEU A 31 -0.36 -4.84 6.17
C LEU A 31 0.12 -4.79 4.72
N LEU A 32 -0.48 -5.57 3.81
CA LEU A 32 -0.14 -5.55 2.38
C LEU A 32 -0.33 -4.17 1.74
N VAL A 33 -1.40 -3.45 2.09
CA VAL A 33 -1.59 -2.04 1.65
C VAL A 33 -0.47 -1.15 2.20
N GLY A 34 -0.13 -1.30 3.48
CA GLY A 34 0.98 -0.57 4.10
C GLY A 34 2.32 -0.84 3.41
N ASN A 35 2.58 -2.10 3.07
CA ASN A 35 3.77 -2.53 2.35
C ASN A 35 3.89 -1.87 0.98
N VAL A 36 2.79 -1.83 0.20
CA VAL A 36 2.77 -1.11 -1.08
C VAL A 36 3.09 0.37 -0.86
N GLY A 37 2.47 1.02 0.13
CA GLY A 37 2.76 2.41 0.46
C GLY A 37 4.23 2.67 0.81
N ILE A 38 4.84 1.79 1.60
CA ILE A 38 6.27 1.90 1.95
C ILE A 38 7.17 1.62 0.74
N ASN A 39 6.82 0.66 -0.12
CA ASN A 39 7.54 0.40 -1.37
C ASN A 39 7.51 1.64 -2.29
N ARG A 40 6.40 2.36 -2.38
CA ARG A 40 6.30 3.61 -3.18
C ARG A 40 7.29 4.67 -2.70
N ILE A 41 7.42 4.84 -1.38
CA ILE A 41 8.37 5.80 -0.78
C ILE A 41 9.82 5.37 -1.02
N ARG A 42 10.14 4.09 -0.80
CA ARG A 42 11.51 3.56 -0.88
C ARG A 42 12.00 3.35 -2.32
N GLY A 43 11.10 2.93 -3.21
CA GLY A 43 11.39 2.66 -4.61
C GLY A 43 11.68 3.93 -5.42
N ASN A 44 10.93 5.01 -5.16
CA ASN A 44 11.13 6.32 -5.81
C ASN A 44 11.37 6.23 -7.33
N CYS A 45 10.41 5.61 -8.03
CA CYS A 45 10.53 5.17 -9.42
C CYS A 45 9.14 5.08 -10.05
N SER A 46 9.07 4.85 -11.37
CA SER A 46 7.79 4.76 -12.10
C SER A 46 6.88 5.97 -11.81
N ASP A 47 5.62 5.74 -11.44
CA ASP A 47 4.61 6.74 -11.04
C ASP A 47 4.89 7.40 -9.66
N PHE A 48 5.86 6.89 -8.90
CA PHE A 48 6.08 7.23 -7.49
C PHE A 48 7.38 7.99 -7.24
N LYS A 49 7.81 8.79 -8.23
CA LYS A 49 8.99 9.67 -8.10
C LYS A 49 8.70 10.83 -7.15
N GLU A 50 9.72 11.30 -6.44
CA GLU A 50 9.66 12.40 -5.47
C GLU A 50 8.75 12.20 -4.25
N ILE A 51 8.25 10.97 -4.04
CA ILE A 51 7.57 10.59 -2.81
C ILE A 51 8.62 10.21 -1.77
N ARG A 52 8.73 10.99 -0.68
CA ARG A 52 9.75 10.79 0.38
C ARG A 52 9.17 10.55 1.75
N THR A 53 7.88 10.79 1.93
CA THR A 53 7.20 10.76 3.22
C THR A 53 5.83 10.10 3.11
N ILE A 54 5.32 9.59 4.24
CA ILE A 54 3.98 9.01 4.32
C ILE A 54 2.89 10.01 3.90
N PRO A 55 2.89 11.28 4.37
CA PRO A 55 1.91 12.26 3.89
C PRO A 55 1.94 12.49 2.38
N GLN A 56 3.12 12.55 1.76
CA GLN A 56 3.24 12.68 0.29
C GLN A 56 2.68 11.45 -0.43
N MET A 57 2.97 10.26 0.08
CA MET A 57 2.49 9.00 -0.50
C MET A 57 0.97 8.91 -0.44
N ILE A 58 0.37 9.28 0.70
CA ILE A 58 -1.09 9.21 0.88
C ILE A 58 -1.80 10.30 0.09
N ASN A 59 -1.26 11.53 0.07
CA ASN A 59 -1.90 12.69 -0.56
C ASN A 59 -1.60 12.83 -2.07
N GLN A 60 -0.95 11.84 -2.69
CA GLN A 60 -0.79 11.83 -4.14
C GLN A 60 -2.19 11.82 -4.80
N PRO A 61 -2.46 12.69 -5.78
CA PRO A 61 -3.76 12.72 -6.46
C PRO A 61 -4.16 11.34 -6.98
N HIS A 62 -5.38 10.91 -6.66
CA HIS A 62 -5.96 9.63 -7.08
C HIS A 62 -5.23 8.36 -6.58
N ALA A 63 -4.29 8.47 -5.63
CA ALA A 63 -3.57 7.30 -5.11
C ALA A 63 -4.41 6.39 -4.22
N PHE A 64 -5.39 6.96 -3.51
CA PHE A 64 -6.26 6.25 -2.58
C PHE A 64 -7.68 6.81 -2.61
N GLU A 65 -8.65 5.96 -2.92
CA GLU A 65 -10.08 6.30 -2.85
C GLU A 65 -10.52 6.53 -1.40
N ALA A 66 -9.84 5.91 -0.41
CA ALA A 66 -10.09 6.10 1.01
C ALA A 66 -10.21 7.56 1.45
N LEU A 67 -9.47 8.48 0.83
CA LEU A 67 -9.49 9.92 1.19
C LEU A 67 -10.85 10.59 0.91
N GLN A 68 -11.67 10.00 0.06
CA GLN A 68 -13.02 10.49 -0.27
C GLN A 68 -14.07 10.00 0.73
N HIS A 69 -13.74 9.02 1.59
CA HIS A 69 -14.66 8.39 2.52
C HIS A 69 -14.47 8.91 3.96
N SER A 70 -15.58 9.17 4.66
CA SER A 70 -15.57 9.69 6.04
C SER A 70 -14.85 8.77 7.04
N MET A 71 -14.81 7.46 6.77
CA MET A 71 -14.12 6.46 7.60
C MET A 71 -12.62 6.76 7.78
N TYR A 72 -11.96 7.34 6.76
CA TYR A 72 -10.56 7.71 6.83
C TYR A 72 -10.30 8.81 7.88
N TYR A 73 -11.26 9.70 8.11
CA TYR A 73 -11.11 10.81 9.05
C TYR A 73 -11.41 10.46 10.50
N GLN A 74 -11.96 9.26 10.77
CA GLN A 74 -12.13 8.76 12.13
C GLN A 74 -10.77 8.44 12.79
N ASN A 75 -10.71 8.54 14.11
CA ASN A 75 -9.49 8.31 14.89
C ASN A 75 -8.82 6.95 14.58
N ALA A 76 -7.48 6.95 14.54
CA ALA A 76 -6.67 5.74 14.43
C ALA A 76 -6.82 4.89 15.70
N ARG A 77 -6.96 3.56 15.55
CA ARG A 77 -7.02 2.61 16.68
C ARG A 77 -5.65 1.96 16.86
N GLU A 78 -5.38 1.46 18.07
CA GLU A 78 -4.10 0.81 18.42
C GLU A 78 -3.76 -0.38 17.52
N ARG A 79 -4.78 -1.12 17.10
CA ARG A 79 -4.61 -2.26 16.18
C ARG A 79 -3.97 -1.83 14.86
N GLU A 80 -4.53 -0.80 14.22
CA GLU A 80 -4.01 -0.33 12.93
C GLU A 80 -2.70 0.44 13.09
N ARG A 81 -2.49 1.15 14.20
CA ARG A 81 -1.19 1.76 14.54
C ARG A 81 -0.08 0.71 14.58
N ARG A 82 -0.32 -0.44 15.21
CA ARG A 82 0.65 -1.55 15.25
C ARG A 82 0.98 -2.05 13.85
N LEU A 83 -0.02 -2.19 12.97
CA LEU A 83 0.20 -2.63 11.59
C LEU A 83 0.95 -1.59 10.74
N ALA A 84 0.58 -0.31 10.88
CA ALA A 84 1.30 0.81 10.25
C ALA A 84 2.77 0.85 10.69
N GLN A 85 3.03 0.65 11.99
CA GLN A 85 4.39 0.61 12.53
C GLN A 85 5.20 -0.57 11.98
N ARG A 86 4.57 -1.75 11.81
CA ARG A 86 5.22 -2.93 11.18
C ARG A 86 5.61 -2.64 9.73
N ALA A 87 4.72 -2.06 8.94
CA ALA A 87 5.03 -1.64 7.57
C ALA A 87 6.18 -0.62 7.54
N VAL A 88 6.13 0.42 8.39
CA VAL A 88 7.19 1.45 8.53
C VAL A 88 8.53 0.85 8.96
N ASN A 89 8.51 -0.23 9.73
CA ASN A 89 9.70 -0.97 10.13
C ASN A 89 10.25 -1.89 9.03
N GLY A 90 9.62 -1.91 7.86
CA GLY A 90 10.11 -2.62 6.69
C GLY A 90 9.62 -4.05 6.58
N GLU A 91 8.53 -4.42 7.26
CA GLU A 91 7.95 -5.73 7.07
C GLU A 91 7.45 -5.91 5.63
N ARG A 92 7.87 -6.99 4.95
CA ARG A 92 7.52 -7.27 3.54
C ARG A 92 6.87 -8.65 3.41
N ASN A 93 5.61 -8.67 2.96
CA ASN A 93 4.82 -9.88 2.81
C ASN A 93 4.32 -10.05 1.39
N TRP A 94 4.25 -11.29 0.90
CA TRP A 94 3.60 -11.61 -0.37
C TRP A 94 2.07 -11.42 -0.26
N PRO A 95 1.40 -10.88 -1.28
CA PRO A 95 1.91 -10.47 -2.61
C PRO A 95 2.43 -9.01 -2.69
N ALA A 96 2.49 -8.27 -1.58
CA ALA A 96 2.94 -6.87 -1.56
C ALA A 96 4.46 -6.69 -1.37
N LYS A 97 5.25 -7.76 -1.52
CA LYS A 97 6.69 -7.73 -1.22
C LYS A 97 7.38 -6.63 -2.03
N PHE A 98 7.17 -6.62 -3.35
CA PHE A 98 7.71 -5.62 -4.28
C PHE A 98 6.62 -4.84 -5.02
N SER A 99 5.35 -5.13 -4.75
CA SER A 99 4.23 -4.49 -5.43
C SER A 99 4.18 -2.99 -5.17
N LEU A 100 3.89 -2.24 -6.22
CA LEU A 100 3.66 -0.79 -6.18
C LEU A 100 2.19 -0.42 -6.45
N TRP A 101 1.44 -1.34 -7.07
CA TRP A 101 0.01 -1.17 -7.34
C TRP A 101 -0.79 -2.31 -6.75
N TYR A 102 -2.00 -1.96 -6.31
CA TYR A 102 -3.06 -2.90 -6.02
C TYR A 102 -4.39 -2.27 -6.39
N PHE A 103 -5.39 -3.09 -6.69
CA PHE A 103 -6.78 -2.64 -6.80
C PHE A 103 -7.74 -3.81 -6.60
N ARG A 104 -9.03 -3.48 -6.45
CA ARG A 104 -10.13 -4.45 -6.37
C ARG A 104 -10.90 -4.47 -7.71
N PRO A 105 -10.80 -5.52 -8.53
CA PRO A 105 -11.68 -5.66 -9.69
C PRO A 105 -13.10 -6.03 -9.26
N GLY A 106 -14.10 -5.53 -9.99
CA GLY A 106 -15.52 -5.84 -9.74
C GLY A 106 -16.11 -5.10 -8.54
N SER A 107 -17.20 -5.63 -7.97
CA SER A 107 -17.86 -5.04 -6.80
C SER A 107 -17.33 -5.64 -5.49
N PHE A 108 -17.78 -5.08 -4.36
CA PHE A 108 -17.44 -5.63 -3.06
C PHE A 108 -17.98 -7.06 -2.87
N GLU A 109 -19.21 -7.32 -3.32
CA GLU A 109 -19.91 -8.60 -3.21
C GLU A 109 -19.45 -9.61 -4.27
N ASN A 110 -19.13 -9.13 -5.47
CA ASN A 110 -18.73 -9.95 -6.61
C ASN A 110 -17.37 -9.49 -7.17
N PRO A 111 -16.25 -9.93 -6.56
CA PRO A 111 -14.93 -9.58 -7.04
C PRO A 111 -14.64 -10.19 -8.41
N GLY A 112 -14.14 -9.38 -9.35
CA GLY A 112 -13.78 -9.81 -10.69
C GLY A 112 -12.48 -10.63 -10.75
N PRO A 113 -12.11 -11.15 -11.94
CA PRO A 113 -10.80 -11.72 -12.17
C PRO A 113 -9.70 -10.65 -12.09
N CYS A 114 -8.50 -11.02 -11.64
CA CYS A 114 -7.34 -10.14 -11.72
C CYS A 114 -6.83 -10.12 -13.16
N PRO A 115 -6.70 -8.95 -13.81
CA PRO A 115 -6.00 -8.83 -15.08
C PRO A 115 -4.57 -9.40 -14.99
N PRO A 116 -4.02 -9.94 -16.10
CA PRO A 116 -2.65 -10.43 -16.12
C PRO A 116 -1.63 -9.30 -15.96
N THR A 117 -2.01 -8.07 -16.32
CA THR A 117 -1.18 -6.87 -16.20
C THR A 117 -1.98 -5.65 -15.77
N TRP A 118 -1.32 -4.73 -15.09
CA TRP A 118 -1.85 -3.40 -14.75
C TRP A 118 -0.75 -2.35 -14.93
N TYR A 119 -1.04 -1.25 -15.64
CA TYR A 119 -0.01 -0.30 -16.10
C TYR A 119 1.18 -0.96 -16.81
N ASN A 120 0.92 -2.00 -17.62
CA ASN A 120 1.92 -2.84 -18.28
C ASN A 120 2.86 -3.60 -17.32
N GLN A 121 2.53 -3.69 -16.04
CA GLN A 121 3.30 -4.43 -15.03
C GLN A 121 2.62 -5.77 -14.68
N PRO A 122 3.38 -6.85 -14.43
CA PRO A 122 2.84 -8.19 -14.23
C PRO A 122 2.05 -8.36 -12.94
N PHE A 123 1.02 -9.19 -13.00
CA PHE A 123 0.30 -9.68 -11.83
C PHE A 123 1.18 -10.59 -10.97
N VAL A 124 1.17 -10.34 -9.66
CA VAL A 124 1.94 -11.13 -8.67
C VAL A 124 1.08 -12.14 -7.96
N GLY A 125 -0.10 -11.70 -7.54
CA GLY A 125 -0.92 -12.48 -6.64
C GLY A 125 -2.12 -11.71 -6.13
N ARG A 126 -3.08 -12.47 -5.62
CA ARG A 126 -4.33 -11.96 -5.08
C ARG A 126 -4.38 -12.24 -3.59
N TRP A 127 -4.64 -11.23 -2.79
CA TRP A 127 -5.06 -11.40 -1.41
C TRP A 127 -6.53 -11.05 -1.31
N LYS A 128 -7.37 -12.06 -1.09
CA LYS A 128 -8.84 -11.91 -0.97
C LYS A 128 -9.44 -11.11 -2.12
N LYS A 129 -9.72 -9.80 -1.98
CA LYS A 129 -10.31 -8.98 -3.05
C LYS A 129 -9.29 -8.10 -3.79
N HIS A 130 -8.09 -7.94 -3.27
CA HIS A 130 -7.04 -7.12 -3.88
C HIS A 130 -6.11 -7.94 -4.78
N CYS A 131 -5.94 -7.46 -6.01
CA CYS A 131 -4.93 -7.93 -6.96
C CYS A 131 -3.70 -7.04 -6.84
N PHE A 132 -2.51 -7.63 -6.79
CA PHE A 132 -1.25 -6.91 -6.60
C PHE A 132 -0.34 -7.06 -7.82
N TYR A 133 0.39 -5.99 -8.13
CA TYR A 133 1.25 -5.89 -9.30
C TYR A 133 2.60 -5.28 -8.90
N GLU A 134 3.67 -5.93 -9.35
CA GLU A 134 5.05 -5.49 -9.14
C GLU A 134 5.65 -4.98 -10.44
N PRO A 135 6.49 -3.93 -10.38
CA PRO A 135 7.12 -3.38 -11.57
C PRO A 135 8.13 -4.38 -12.13
N THR A 136 8.32 -4.42 -13.44
CA THR A 136 9.52 -5.07 -13.99
C THR A 136 10.78 -4.34 -13.51
N ALA A 137 11.94 -5.01 -13.49
CA ALA A 137 13.21 -4.34 -13.15
C ALA A 137 13.51 -3.15 -14.07
N LYS A 138 13.07 -3.21 -15.34
CA LYS A 138 13.18 -2.09 -16.29
C LYS A 138 12.36 -0.87 -15.87
N GLU A 139 11.17 -1.09 -15.31
CA GLU A 139 10.28 -0.03 -14.85
C GLU A 139 10.76 0.57 -13.52
N CYS A 140 11.14 -0.30 -12.58
CA CYS A 140 11.66 0.11 -11.29
C CYS A 140 12.57 -0.96 -10.67
N GLU A 141 13.86 -0.86 -10.93
CA GLU A 141 14.85 -1.72 -10.27
C GLU A 141 14.96 -1.42 -8.77
N ASN A 142 14.81 -0.15 -8.39
CA ASN A 142 15.02 0.32 -7.03
C ASN A 142 14.21 -0.45 -5.98
N VAL A 143 12.94 -0.83 -6.26
CA VAL A 143 12.08 -1.52 -5.28
C VAL A 143 12.66 -2.87 -4.84
N TYR A 144 13.49 -3.48 -5.68
CA TYR A 144 14.19 -4.73 -5.42
C TYR A 144 15.47 -4.54 -4.61
N ASN A 145 16.00 -3.31 -4.53
CA ASN A 145 17.27 -2.99 -3.85
C ASN A 145 17.08 -2.27 -2.50
N THR A 146 15.85 -2.20 -1.98
CA THR A 146 15.52 -1.54 -0.71
C THR A 146 15.68 -2.51 0.49
N PHE A 147 16.84 -3.12 0.65
CA PHE A 147 17.10 -3.96 1.83
C PHE A 147 17.35 -3.12 3.09
#